data_AF-A0A6F8T0Q5-F1
#
_entry.id   AF-A0A6F8T0Q5-F1
#
_cell.length_a   1.000
_cell.length_b   1.000
_cell.length_c   1.000
_cell.angle_alpha   90.00
_cell.angle_beta   90.00
_cell.angle_gamma   90.00
#
_symmetry.space_group_name_H-M   'P 1'
#
loop_
_entity.id
_entity.type
_entity.pdbx_description
1 polymer ?
#
loop_
_entity_poly.entity_id
_entity_poly.type
_entity_poly.pdbx_seq_one_letter_code
_entity_poly.pdbx_strand_id
1 'polypeptide(L)'
;MNSSVFFNGKIMNEMDILKLFYDEMTVKSMTRDMVFLSIEEEAAAEISQNLGTNIPTEVVQKMTDLCIANEWLERTTADPNYKYLSLTENGLQVLLNYLYR
;
A
#
# COMPACT_ATOMS: atom_id res chain seq x y z
N MET A 1 4.17 -2.93 15.83
CA MET A 1 3.39 -4.18 15.89
C MET A 1 2.89 -4.43 14.47
N ASN A 2 3.35 -5.47 13.78
CA ASN A 2 2.89 -5.78 12.42
C ASN A 2 1.49 -6.39 12.54
N SER A 3 0.48 -5.71 12.02
CA SER A 3 -0.89 -6.21 12.00
C SER A 3 -1.09 -6.92 10.67
N SER A 4 -1.20 -8.24 10.71
CA SER A 4 -1.33 -9.05 9.49
C SER A 4 -2.65 -9.80 9.49
N VAL A 5 -3.32 -9.86 8.33
CA VAL A 5 -4.62 -10.53 8.19
C VAL A 5 -4.48 -11.75 7.30
N PHE A 6 -4.99 -12.89 7.78
CA PHE A 6 -4.92 -14.18 7.10
C PHE A 6 -6.12 -14.36 6.18
N PHE A 7 -5.85 -14.58 4.89
CA PHE A 7 -6.85 -14.96 3.89
C PHE A 7 -6.36 -16.17 3.10
N ASN A 8 -7.11 -17.29 3.15
CA ASN A 8 -6.83 -18.52 2.38
C ASN A 8 -5.34 -18.94 2.33
N GLY A 9 -4.63 -18.87 3.45
CA GLY A 9 -3.24 -19.32 3.56
C GLY A 9 -2.18 -18.29 3.15
N LYS A 10 -2.57 -17.08 2.71
CA LYS A 10 -1.66 -15.93 2.59
C LYS A 10 -1.96 -14.86 3.64
N ILE A 11 -0.90 -14.18 4.05
CA ILE A 11 -0.95 -13.12 5.04
C ILE A 11 -0.81 -11.79 4.28
N MET A 12 -1.85 -10.97 4.31
CA MET A 12 -1.76 -9.58 3.89
C MET A 12 -1.24 -8.74 5.06
N ASN A 13 -0.31 -7.83 4.78
CA ASN A 13 0.21 -6.88 5.75
C ASN A 13 0.42 -5.48 5.11
N GLU A 14 0.92 -4.55 5.92
CA GLU A 14 1.16 -3.16 5.53
C GLU A 14 2.18 -3.03 4.38
N MET A 15 3.15 -3.94 4.28
CA MET A 15 4.17 -3.93 3.23
C MET A 15 3.58 -4.23 1.85
N ASP A 16 2.52 -5.04 1.77
CA ASP A 16 1.83 -5.30 0.50
C ASP A 16 1.22 -4.02 -0.07
N ILE A 17 0.73 -3.12 0.79
CA ILE A 17 0.27 -1.79 0.40
C ILE A 17 1.45 -0.95 -0.10
N LEU A 18 2.52 -0.85 0.69
CA LEU A 18 3.67 -0.01 0.29
C LEU A 18 4.31 -0.51 -1.02
N LYS A 19 4.32 -1.83 -1.24
CA LYS A 19 4.83 -2.45 -2.45
C LYS A 19 4.05 -2.02 -3.69
N LEU A 20 2.74 -1.81 -3.59
CA LEU A 20 1.92 -1.30 -4.69
C LEU A 20 2.46 0.04 -5.22
N PHE A 21 2.78 0.97 -4.32
CA PHE A 21 3.36 2.27 -4.68
C PHE A 21 4.76 2.12 -5.29
N TYR A 22 5.58 1.23 -4.73
CA TYR A 22 6.94 0.98 -5.20
C TYR A 22 6.97 0.32 -6.59
N ASP A 23 6.08 -0.64 -6.83
CA ASP A 23 5.94 -1.29 -8.13
C ASP A 23 5.52 -0.25 -9.17
N GLU A 24 4.55 0.62 -8.84
CA GLU A 24 4.13 1.70 -9.72
C GLU A 24 5.26 2.71 -10.02
N MET A 25 6.04 3.09 -9.01
CA MET A 25 7.25 3.90 -9.20
C MET A 25 8.22 3.25 -10.18
N THR A 26 8.42 1.94 -10.05
CA THR A 26 9.34 1.17 -10.89
C THR A 26 8.81 1.05 -12.33
N VAL A 27 7.52 0.73 -12.50
CA VAL A 27 6.86 0.61 -13.80
C VAL A 27 6.88 1.93 -14.56
N LYS A 28 6.62 3.06 -13.87
CA LYS A 28 6.59 4.38 -14.48
C LYS A 28 7.96 5.08 -14.53
N SER A 29 9.01 4.48 -13.96
CA SER A 29 10.33 5.13 -13.77
C SER A 29 10.19 6.51 -13.12
N MET A 30 9.30 6.61 -12.13
CA MET A 30 8.96 7.85 -11.43
C MET A 30 9.49 7.83 -10.01
N THR A 31 9.77 9.02 -9.49
CA THR A 31 10.08 9.20 -8.08
C THR A 31 8.81 9.21 -7.24
N ARG A 32 8.99 8.98 -5.95
CA ARG A 32 7.92 8.79 -4.95
C ARG A 32 6.89 9.93 -4.95
N ASP A 33 7.38 11.16 -5.04
CA ASP A 33 6.63 12.42 -5.12
C ASP A 33 5.81 12.60 -6.39
N MET A 34 6.02 11.75 -7.41
CA MET A 34 5.26 11.74 -8.66
C MET A 34 4.24 10.61 -8.74
N VAL A 35 4.23 9.69 -7.76
CA VAL A 35 3.30 8.56 -7.72
C VAL A 35 2.18 8.86 -6.73
N PHE A 36 0.97 8.84 -7.27
CA PHE A 36 -0.26 8.99 -6.51
C PHE A 36 -1.20 7.85 -6.86
N LEU A 37 -1.60 7.07 -5.87
CA LEU A 37 -2.52 5.95 -6.05
C LEU A 37 -3.79 6.16 -5.24
N SER A 38 -4.87 5.56 -5.73
CA SER A 38 -6.15 5.48 -5.03
C SER A 38 -6.33 4.06 -4.52
N ILE A 39 -6.59 3.91 -3.22
CA ILE A 39 -6.86 2.59 -2.60
C ILE A 39 -8.36 2.35 -2.57
N GLU A 40 -8.89 2.11 -3.76
CA GLU A 40 -10.29 1.76 -4.00
C GLU A 40 -10.38 0.32 -4.53
N GLU A 41 -11.51 -0.07 -5.12
CA GLU A 41 -11.76 -1.45 -5.56
C GLU A 41 -10.71 -1.98 -6.54
N GLU A 42 -10.16 -1.11 -7.40
CA GLU A 42 -9.12 -1.46 -8.37
C GLU A 42 -7.81 -1.88 -7.68
N ALA A 43 -7.37 -1.15 -6.66
CA ALA A 43 -6.18 -1.50 -5.87
C ALA A 43 -6.40 -2.80 -5.10
N ALA A 44 -7.61 -3.03 -4.57
CA ALA A 44 -7.95 -4.28 -3.91
C ALA A 44 -7.94 -5.46 -4.88
N ALA A 45 -8.41 -5.28 -6.12
CA ALA A 45 -8.33 -6.28 -7.16
C ALA A 45 -6.88 -6.60 -7.56
N GLU A 46 -6.02 -5.58 -7.65
CA GLU A 46 -4.60 -5.77 -7.97
C GLU A 46 -3.87 -6.54 -6.85
N ILE A 47 -4.06 -6.15 -5.59
CA ILE A 47 -3.49 -6.85 -4.44
C ILE A 47 -4.01 -8.28 -4.38
N SER A 48 -5.30 -8.49 -4.65
CA SER A 48 -5.90 -9.82 -4.69
C SER A 48 -5.27 -10.71 -5.75
N GLN A 49 -4.99 -10.15 -6.94
CA GLN A 49 -4.30 -10.85 -8.02
C GLN A 49 -2.84 -11.17 -7.64
N ASN A 50 -2.11 -10.21 -7.08
CA ASN A 50 -0.72 -10.38 -6.64
C ASN A 50 -0.60 -11.44 -5.53
N LEU A 51 -1.56 -11.47 -4.61
CA LEU A 51 -1.64 -12.49 -3.56
C LEU A 51 -2.33 -13.77 -4.04
N GLY A 52 -2.93 -13.82 -5.23
CA GLY A 52 -3.68 -14.99 -5.69
C GLY A 52 -4.80 -15.39 -4.73
N THR A 53 -5.40 -14.42 -4.03
CA THR A 53 -6.47 -14.62 -3.05
C THR A 53 -7.37 -13.40 -3.08
N ASN A 54 -8.69 -13.60 -3.02
CA ASN A 54 -9.63 -12.49 -2.99
C ASN A 54 -9.56 -11.76 -1.64
N ILE A 55 -9.05 -10.53 -1.66
CA ILE A 55 -8.94 -9.64 -0.50
C ILE A 55 -10.03 -8.57 -0.60
N PRO A 56 -10.92 -8.46 0.40
CA PRO A 56 -11.93 -7.41 0.43
C PRO A 56 -11.32 -6.01 0.49
N THR A 57 -11.93 -5.04 -0.20
CA THR A 57 -11.50 -3.63 -0.20
C THR A 57 -11.38 -3.06 1.21
N GLU A 58 -12.28 -3.41 2.13
CA GLU A 58 -12.24 -2.97 3.53
C GLU A 58 -10.95 -3.36 4.26
N VAL A 59 -10.39 -4.54 3.94
CA VAL A 59 -9.13 -5.01 4.54
C VAL A 59 -7.97 -4.20 3.99
N VAL A 60 -7.98 -3.96 2.67
CA VAL A 60 -6.96 -3.14 2.01
C VAL A 60 -6.96 -1.74 2.59
N GLN A 61 -8.13 -1.13 2.72
CA GLN A 61 -8.32 0.18 3.33
C GLN A 61 -7.84 0.20 4.79
N LYS A 62 -8.14 -0.84 5.57
CA LYS A 62 -7.63 -0.97 6.94
C LYS A 62 -6.10 -1.03 7.00
N MET A 63 -5.45 -1.75 6.09
CA MET A 63 -3.98 -1.77 6.01
C MET A 63 -3.44 -0.41 5.61
N THR A 64 -4.11 0.27 4.68
CA THR A 64 -3.77 1.64 4.28
C THR A 64 -3.89 2.62 5.43
N ASP A 65 -4.93 2.53 6.25
CA ASP A 65 -5.07 3.34 7.46
C ASP A 65 -3.89 3.14 8.43
N LEU A 66 -3.42 1.90 8.59
CA LEU A 66 -2.22 1.62 9.39
C LEU A 66 -0.97 2.23 8.76
N CYS A 67 -0.81 2.17 7.44
CA CYS A 67 0.31 2.84 6.77
C CYS A 67 0.26 4.36 6.96
N ILE A 68 -0.92 4.98 6.92
CA ILE A 68 -1.09 6.42 7.18
C ILE A 68 -0.79 6.73 8.65
N ALA A 69 -1.30 5.94 9.59
CA ALA A 69 -1.07 6.12 11.02
C ALA A 69 0.42 5.97 11.41
N ASN A 70 1.19 5.17 10.67
CA ASN A 70 2.64 5.04 10.84
C ASN A 70 3.45 6.07 10.03
N GLU A 71 2.79 7.02 9.36
CA GLU A 71 3.42 8.03 8.50
C GLU A 71 4.24 7.41 7.35
N TRP A 72 3.83 6.23 6.88
CA TRP A 72 4.42 5.56 5.71
C TRP A 72 3.72 5.95 4.42
N LEU A 73 2.44 6.29 4.51
CA LEU A 73 1.67 6.93 3.45
C LEU A 73 1.16 8.27 3.93
N GLU A 74 0.94 9.18 2.99
CA GLU A 74 0.32 10.48 3.25
C GLU A 74 -0.81 10.77 2.26
N ARG A 75 -1.81 11.51 2.73
CA ARG A 75 -2.88 12.05 1.88
C ARG A 75 -2.37 13.34 1.27
N THR A 76 -2.29 13.39 -0.05
CA THR A 76 -1.74 14.58 -0.75
C THR A 76 -2.82 15.60 -1.09
N THR A 77 -4.07 15.25 -0.83
CA THR A 77 -5.22 16.14 -0.91
C THR A 77 -5.99 16.15 0.41
N ALA A 78 -6.77 17.19 0.65
CA ALA A 78 -7.69 17.26 1.78
C ALA A 78 -8.90 16.30 1.64
N ASP A 79 -8.93 15.46 0.60
CA ASP A 79 -10.00 14.48 0.38
C ASP A 79 -9.95 13.39 1.47
N PRO A 80 -11.05 13.19 2.23
CA PRO A 80 -11.13 12.13 3.24
C PRO A 80 -11.19 10.72 2.62
N ASN A 81 -11.41 10.59 1.32
CA ASN A 81 -11.39 9.31 0.62
C ASN A 81 -9.96 8.79 0.45
N TYR A 82 -9.81 7.50 0.14
CA TYR A 82 -8.52 6.88 -0.15
C TYR A 82 -7.98 7.27 -1.55
N LYS A 83 -8.18 8.53 -1.95
CA LYS A 83 -7.82 9.07 -3.25
C LYS A 83 -6.56 9.89 -3.09
N TYR A 84 -5.62 9.72 -4.03
CA TYR A 84 -4.35 10.46 -4.06
C TYR A 84 -3.54 10.30 -2.77
N LEU A 85 -3.18 9.04 -2.48
CA LEU A 85 -2.17 8.75 -1.48
C LEU A 85 -0.79 8.79 -2.13
N SER A 86 0.22 9.17 -1.38
CA SER A 86 1.62 9.06 -1.79
C SER A 86 2.43 8.34 -0.73
N LEU A 87 3.49 7.68 -1.17
CA LEU A 87 4.46 7.05 -0.30
C LEU A 87 5.32 8.15 0.34
N THR A 88 5.64 8.03 1.63
CA THR A 88 6.56 8.95 2.31
C THR A 88 8.00 8.43 2.24
N GLU A 89 8.98 9.26 2.60
CA GLU A 89 10.37 8.81 2.68
C GLU A 89 10.55 7.68 3.69
N ASN A 90 9.91 7.82 4.84
CA ASN A 90 9.91 6.82 5.90
C ASN A 90 9.28 5.50 5.41
N GLY A 91 8.13 5.57 4.73
CA GLY A 91 7.47 4.39 4.18
C GLY A 91 8.33 3.66 3.14
N LEU A 92 8.96 4.41 2.24
CA LEU A 92 9.88 3.84 1.26
C LEU A 92 11.07 3.15 1.94
N GLN A 93 11.68 3.79 2.93
CA GLN A 93 12.81 3.22 3.65
C GLN A 93 12.43 1.92 4.39
N VAL A 94 11.27 1.90 5.05
CA VAL A 94 10.75 0.72 5.74
C VAL A 94 10.54 -0.44 4.75
N LEU A 95 9.93 -0.17 3.59
CA LEU A 95 9.72 -1.17 2.56
C LEU A 95 11.05 -1.71 2.00
N LEU A 96 12.00 -0.83 1.66
CA LEU A 96 13.30 -1.25 1.13
C LEU A 96 14.06 -2.12 2.14
N ASN A 97 14.03 -1.76 3.42
CA ASN A 97 14.60 -2.57 4.51
C ASN A 97 13.91 -3.92 4.68
N TYR A 98 12.63 -4.03 4.32
CA TYR A 98 11.89 -5.29 4.33
C TYR A 98 12.24 -6.17 3.13
N LEU A 99 12.38 -5.59 1.94
CA LEU A 99 12.64 -6.32 0.68
C LEU A 99 14.08 -6.81 0.51
N TYR A 100 15.06 -6.00 0.94
CA TYR A 100 16.49 -6.25 0.68
C TYR A 100 17.29 -6.62 1.94
N ARG A 101 16.60 -7.17 2.94
CA ARG A 101 17.18 -7.56 4.21
C ARG A 101 18.03 -8.82 4.12
#